data_AF-A0A1H6YFR6-F1
#
_entry.id   AF-A0A1H6YFR6-F1
#
_cell.length_a   1.000
_cell.length_b   1.000
_cell.length_c   1.000
_cell.angle_alpha   90.00
_cell.angle_beta   90.00
_cell.angle_gamma   90.00
#
_symmetry.space_group_name_H-M   'P 1'
#
loop_
_entity.id
_entity.type
_entity.pdbx_description
1 polymer ?
#
loop_
_entity_poly.entity_id
_entity_poly.type
_entity_poly.pdbx_seq_one_letter_code
_entity_poly.pdbx_strand_id
1 'polypeptide(L)'
;MKSKLALGLIAASVLVGNIALAAPGTKDLVKAIHEHGWFKACPRIMVDISAMKEPADRASEEWRDFVLLRAGCLAEVRRDVEAIAFLKAKLESSGRRDPNLLNFLGISQLRVGKNADAIVSFEEALESGMHEGTKKGVYSKLAAAYSKLASDGGQVVDQNRVTKAEMYAQMAVDRNASRSDPTLVAQLATIKIMKKDYDEAIRLFDQALQMNVSYPHWQSAEMRKVMEAEFTMGKGQTYYNKGDKAQGEALMNEAIEIAPTETLKTVMRAIRDTTITPTSIDKMPEVLSVPYVPLDEDV
;
A
#
# COMPACT_ATOMS: atom_id res chain seq x y z
N MET A 1 -60.31 -57.39 30.66
CA MET A 1 -60.00 -57.76 29.26
C MET A 1 -59.94 -56.48 28.44
N LYS A 2 -58.77 -56.17 27.83
CA LYS A 2 -58.46 -55.09 26.85
C LYS A 2 -58.54 -53.64 27.39
N SER A 3 -57.45 -53.01 27.85
CA SER A 3 -56.34 -52.42 27.09
C SER A 3 -56.77 -51.56 25.90
N LYS A 4 -56.49 -50.25 26.00
CA LYS A 4 -55.97 -49.40 24.91
C LYS A 4 -55.30 -48.16 25.52
N LEU A 5 -53.97 -48.20 25.59
CA LEU A 5 -53.12 -47.02 25.75
C LEU A 5 -53.33 -46.10 24.55
N ALA A 6 -53.56 -44.81 24.81
CA ALA A 6 -53.33 -43.75 23.83
C ALA A 6 -52.08 -42.97 24.30
N LEU A 7 -50.94 -43.27 23.68
CA LEU A 7 -49.74 -42.45 23.76
C LEU A 7 -50.04 -41.09 23.10
N GLY A 8 -50.14 -40.04 23.90
CA GLY A 8 -50.02 -38.67 23.42
C GLY A 8 -48.55 -38.32 23.24
N LEU A 9 -48.09 -38.22 21.98
CA LEU A 9 -46.80 -37.62 21.65
C LEU A 9 -46.83 -36.14 22.03
N ILE A 10 -46.00 -35.73 22.99
CA ILE A 10 -45.61 -34.33 23.17
C ILE A 10 -44.53 -34.06 22.12
N ALA A 11 -44.92 -33.46 21.00
CA ALA A 11 -43.96 -32.86 20.08
C ALA A 11 -43.42 -31.58 20.72
N ALA A 12 -42.28 -31.68 21.40
CA ALA A 12 -41.48 -30.52 21.77
C ALA A 12 -40.86 -29.95 20.49
N SER A 13 -41.55 -29.01 19.85
CA SER A 13 -40.97 -28.15 18.82
C SER A 13 -39.93 -27.25 19.48
N VAL A 14 -38.67 -27.69 19.43
CA VAL A 14 -37.53 -26.78 19.62
C VAL A 14 -37.57 -25.80 18.45
N LEU A 15 -38.19 -24.64 18.65
CA LEU A 15 -37.91 -23.47 17.84
C LEU A 15 -36.44 -23.12 18.09
N VAL A 16 -35.56 -23.65 17.26
CA VAL A 16 -34.27 -23.00 17.00
C VAL A 16 -34.65 -21.75 16.22
N GLY A 17 -35.00 -20.68 16.96
CA GLY A 17 -35.05 -19.36 16.38
C GLY A 17 -33.66 -19.10 15.81
N ASN A 18 -33.55 -19.10 14.48
CA ASN A 18 -32.44 -18.45 13.82
C ASN A 18 -32.48 -17.01 14.31
N ILE A 19 -31.64 -16.68 15.29
CA ILE A 19 -31.29 -15.30 15.59
C ILE A 19 -30.50 -14.88 14.36
N ALA A 20 -31.20 -14.43 13.33
CA ALA A 20 -30.61 -13.68 12.24
C ALA A 20 -30.09 -12.40 12.90
N LEU A 21 -28.82 -12.43 13.30
CA LEU A 21 -28.09 -11.22 13.66
C LEU A 21 -28.33 -10.25 12.49
N ALA A 22 -28.90 -9.09 12.79
CA ALA A 22 -29.13 -8.07 11.78
C ALA A 22 -27.80 -7.79 11.07
N ALA A 23 -27.82 -7.75 9.74
CA ALA A 23 -26.63 -7.40 8.98
C ALA A 23 -26.11 -6.03 9.46
N PRO A 24 -24.80 -5.88 9.72
CA PRO A 24 -24.25 -4.64 10.24
C PRO A 24 -24.54 -3.47 9.28
N GLY A 25 -24.90 -2.31 9.83
CA GLY A 25 -25.10 -1.10 9.04
C GLY A 25 -23.77 -0.43 8.68
N THR A 26 -23.79 0.51 7.73
CA THR A 26 -22.57 1.25 7.29
C THR A 26 -21.80 1.85 8.48
N LYS A 27 -22.52 2.38 9.48
CA LYS A 27 -21.92 2.98 10.68
C LYS A 27 -21.17 1.98 11.54
N ASP A 28 -21.67 0.75 11.66
CA ASP A 28 -21.01 -0.32 12.43
C ASP A 28 -19.69 -0.73 11.75
N LEU A 29 -19.69 -0.75 10.42
CA LEU A 29 -18.50 -1.08 9.62
C LEU A 29 -17.46 0.05 9.62
N VAL A 30 -17.90 1.31 9.53
CA VAL A 30 -17.02 2.48 9.69
C VAL A 30 -16.38 2.49 11.08
N LYS A 31 -17.13 2.11 12.12
CA LYS A 31 -16.59 1.98 13.47
C LYS A 31 -15.49 0.89 13.53
N ALA A 32 -15.69 -0.24 12.87
CA ALA A 32 -14.67 -1.30 12.82
C ALA A 32 -13.36 -0.82 12.16
N ILE A 33 -13.43 0.04 11.13
CA ILE A 33 -12.25 0.66 10.52
C ILE A 33 -11.55 1.59 11.51
N HIS A 34 -12.30 2.45 12.23
CA HIS A 34 -11.72 3.33 13.23
C HIS A 34 -11.06 2.56 14.40
N GLU A 35 -11.64 1.44 14.82
CA GLU A 35 -11.13 0.66 15.95
C GLU A 35 -9.94 -0.24 15.61
N HIS A 36 -9.83 -0.69 14.35
CA HIS A 36 -8.87 -1.73 13.98
C HIS A 36 -7.94 -1.36 12.82
N GLY A 37 -8.17 -0.25 12.14
CA GLY A 37 -7.51 0.12 10.90
C GLY A 37 -8.07 -0.62 9.69
N TRP A 38 -7.84 -0.07 8.52
CA TRP A 38 -8.22 -0.61 7.23
C TRP A 38 -7.68 -2.02 7.02
N PHE A 39 -6.39 -2.25 7.33
CA PHE A 39 -5.73 -3.53 7.09
C PHE A 39 -6.38 -4.70 7.83
N LYS A 40 -6.72 -4.51 9.12
CA LYS A 40 -7.30 -5.59 9.94
C LYS A 40 -8.81 -5.73 9.74
N ALA A 41 -9.51 -4.63 9.48
CA ALA A 41 -10.95 -4.64 9.35
C ALA A 41 -11.40 -5.14 7.98
N CYS A 42 -10.83 -4.63 6.89
CA CYS A 42 -11.33 -4.87 5.53
C CYS A 42 -11.45 -6.35 5.14
N PRO A 43 -10.48 -7.24 5.44
CA PRO A 43 -10.63 -8.67 5.14
C PRO A 43 -11.86 -9.31 5.80
N ARG A 44 -12.33 -8.77 6.93
CA ARG A 44 -13.49 -9.29 7.67
C ARG A 44 -14.80 -8.73 7.16
N ILE A 45 -14.83 -7.42 6.86
CA ILE A 45 -16.07 -6.71 6.51
C ILE A 45 -16.35 -6.67 5.00
N MET A 46 -15.40 -7.07 4.15
CA MET A 46 -15.57 -7.00 2.69
C MET A 46 -16.77 -7.80 2.18
N VAL A 47 -17.07 -8.95 2.82
CA VAL A 47 -18.25 -9.77 2.47
C VAL A 47 -19.54 -8.99 2.73
N ASP A 48 -19.65 -8.36 3.90
CA ASP A 48 -20.82 -7.57 4.28
C ASP A 48 -20.98 -6.35 3.36
N ILE A 49 -19.92 -5.58 3.13
CA ILE A 49 -19.94 -4.41 2.24
C ILE A 49 -20.31 -4.78 0.80
N SER A 50 -19.88 -5.95 0.33
CA SER A 50 -20.20 -6.44 -1.01
C SER A 50 -21.69 -6.73 -1.16
N ALA A 51 -22.32 -7.26 -0.11
CA ALA A 51 -23.74 -7.62 -0.07
C ALA A 51 -24.68 -6.44 0.23
N MET A 52 -24.16 -5.36 0.80
CA MET A 52 -24.92 -4.14 1.07
C MET A 52 -25.45 -3.49 -0.22
N LYS A 53 -26.70 -3.04 -0.14
CA LYS A 53 -27.32 -2.24 -1.19
C LYS A 53 -26.78 -0.81 -1.12
N GLU A 54 -26.37 -0.28 -2.26
CA GLU A 54 -25.97 1.12 -2.35
C GLU A 54 -27.13 2.05 -1.96
N PRO A 55 -26.90 3.04 -1.06
CA PRO A 55 -27.91 4.03 -0.71
C PRO A 55 -28.40 4.81 -1.95
N ALA A 56 -29.71 5.08 -2.03
CA ALA A 56 -30.30 5.72 -3.20
C ALA A 56 -30.00 7.22 -3.30
N ASP A 57 -29.94 7.91 -2.15
CA ASP A 57 -29.63 9.33 -2.08
C ASP A 57 -28.11 9.56 -2.15
N ARG A 58 -27.63 9.93 -3.34
CA ARG A 58 -26.20 10.17 -3.60
C ARG A 58 -25.64 11.42 -2.91
N ALA A 59 -26.49 12.29 -2.37
CA ALA A 59 -26.06 13.45 -1.60
C ALA A 59 -25.97 13.15 -0.09
N SER A 60 -26.44 11.99 0.36
CA SER A 60 -26.44 11.61 1.77
C SER A 60 -25.05 11.30 2.32
N GLU A 61 -24.91 11.44 3.64
CA GLU A 61 -23.73 10.97 4.39
C GLU A 61 -23.58 9.46 4.28
N GLU A 62 -24.70 8.72 4.37
CA GLU A 62 -24.71 7.27 4.26
C GLU A 62 -24.16 6.76 2.93
N TRP A 63 -24.49 7.43 1.81
CA TRP A 63 -23.92 7.11 0.51
C TRP A 63 -22.42 7.37 0.46
N ARG A 64 -21.96 8.50 1.02
CA ARG A 64 -20.52 8.83 1.06
C ARG A 64 -19.74 7.80 1.86
N ASP A 65 -20.24 7.44 3.04
CA ASP A 65 -19.62 6.43 3.90
C ASP A 65 -19.58 5.07 3.22
N PHE A 66 -20.67 4.66 2.57
CA PHE A 66 -20.72 3.42 1.81
C PHE A 66 -19.68 3.39 0.69
N VAL A 67 -19.59 4.46 -0.11
CA VAL A 67 -18.64 4.53 -1.23
C VAL A 67 -17.20 4.53 -0.73
N LEU A 68 -16.89 5.34 0.29
CA LEU A 68 -15.56 5.42 0.88
C LEU A 68 -15.13 4.06 1.44
N LEU A 69 -15.99 3.42 2.22
CA LEU A 69 -15.74 2.13 2.85
C LEU A 69 -15.54 1.02 1.81
N ARG A 70 -16.41 0.95 0.80
CA ARG A 70 -16.32 -0.04 -0.27
C ARG A 70 -15.07 0.14 -1.11
N ALA A 71 -14.75 1.39 -1.49
CA ALA A 71 -13.56 1.68 -2.26
C ALA A 71 -12.28 1.35 -1.49
N GLY A 72 -12.16 1.83 -0.24
CA GLY A 72 -10.99 1.59 0.59
C GLY A 72 -10.79 0.09 0.88
N CYS A 73 -11.85 -0.66 1.17
CA CYS A 73 -11.71 -2.09 1.38
C CYS A 73 -11.41 -2.89 0.11
N LEU A 74 -11.97 -2.52 -1.05
CA LEU A 74 -11.57 -3.13 -2.33
C LEU A 74 -10.07 -2.93 -2.59
N ALA A 75 -9.56 -1.72 -2.34
CA ALA A 75 -8.14 -1.43 -2.46
C ALA A 75 -7.32 -2.24 -1.44
N GLU A 76 -7.70 -2.27 -0.16
CA GLU A 76 -6.96 -3.01 0.86
C GLU A 76 -6.86 -4.51 0.57
N VAL A 77 -7.95 -5.13 0.12
CA VAL A 77 -7.96 -6.57 -0.20
C VAL A 77 -7.40 -6.88 -1.59
N ARG A 78 -6.66 -5.94 -2.21
CA ARG A 78 -5.98 -6.11 -3.50
C ARG A 78 -6.90 -6.44 -4.67
N ARG A 79 -8.17 -6.03 -4.59
CA ARG A 79 -9.12 -6.09 -5.72
C ARG A 79 -9.00 -4.80 -6.54
N ASP A 80 -7.77 -4.44 -6.90
CA ASP A 80 -7.41 -3.12 -7.44
C ASP A 80 -8.16 -2.82 -8.77
N VAL A 81 -8.34 -3.82 -9.64
CA VAL A 81 -9.11 -3.66 -10.90
C VAL A 81 -10.59 -3.32 -10.63
N GLU A 82 -11.20 -3.98 -9.65
CA GLU A 82 -12.58 -3.71 -9.25
C GLU A 82 -12.71 -2.36 -8.53
N ALA A 83 -11.73 -2.03 -7.68
CA ALA A 83 -11.64 -0.73 -7.02
C ALA A 83 -11.60 0.41 -8.05
N ILE A 84 -10.76 0.29 -9.09
CA ILE A 84 -10.65 1.28 -10.17
C ILE A 84 -11.99 1.45 -10.89
N ALA A 85 -12.64 0.36 -11.29
CA ALA A 85 -13.92 0.42 -11.99
C ALA A 85 -15.01 1.07 -11.13
N PHE A 86 -15.10 0.67 -9.86
CA PHE A 86 -16.04 1.24 -8.90
C PHE A 86 -15.78 2.74 -8.68
N LEU A 87 -14.55 3.13 -8.38
CA LEU A 87 -14.17 4.52 -8.09
C LEU A 87 -14.39 5.45 -9.28
N LYS A 88 -14.01 5.05 -10.49
CA LYS A 88 -14.27 5.85 -11.70
C LYS A 88 -15.76 6.12 -11.90
N ALA A 89 -16.60 5.08 -11.76
CA ALA A 89 -18.05 5.23 -11.86
C ALA A 89 -18.63 6.15 -10.77
N LYS A 90 -18.10 6.10 -9.54
CA LYS A 90 -18.58 6.95 -8.43
C LYS A 90 -18.12 8.40 -8.53
N LEU A 91 -16.89 8.64 -8.95
CA LEU A 91 -16.37 10.00 -9.18
C LEU A 91 -17.09 10.68 -10.34
N GLU A 92 -17.44 9.94 -11.40
CA GLU A 92 -18.23 10.47 -12.52
C GLU A 92 -19.68 10.77 -12.11
N SER A 93 -20.32 9.83 -11.43
CA SER A 93 -21.77 9.93 -11.12
C SER A 93 -22.13 10.85 -9.95
N SER A 94 -21.16 11.19 -9.07
CA SER A 94 -21.39 12.10 -7.96
C SER A 94 -21.24 13.58 -8.33
N GLY A 95 -20.54 13.88 -9.43
CA GLY A 95 -20.12 15.23 -9.80
C GLY A 95 -19.16 15.90 -8.79
N ARG A 96 -18.74 15.17 -7.74
CA ARG A 96 -17.86 15.64 -6.68
C ARG A 96 -16.51 14.94 -6.77
N ARG A 97 -15.45 15.74 -6.86
CA ARG A 97 -14.06 15.27 -6.82
C ARG A 97 -13.63 15.13 -5.36
N ASP A 98 -14.00 14.00 -4.75
CA ASP A 98 -13.63 13.71 -3.37
C ASP A 98 -12.13 13.31 -3.30
N PRO A 99 -11.29 14.01 -2.52
CA PRO A 99 -9.85 13.78 -2.51
C PRO A 99 -9.46 12.39 -1.97
N ASN A 100 -10.26 11.79 -1.07
CA ASN A 100 -9.96 10.46 -0.54
C ASN A 100 -10.27 9.36 -1.57
N LEU A 101 -11.37 9.51 -2.30
CA LEU A 101 -11.69 8.59 -3.40
C LEU A 101 -10.66 8.67 -4.53
N LEU A 102 -10.19 9.88 -4.86
CA LEU A 102 -9.11 10.08 -5.82
C LEU A 102 -7.80 9.44 -5.35
N ASN A 103 -7.46 9.56 -4.05
CA ASN A 103 -6.31 8.87 -3.48
C ASN A 103 -6.42 7.34 -3.59
N PHE A 104 -7.57 6.74 -3.23
CA PHE A 104 -7.79 5.30 -3.40
C PHE A 104 -7.71 4.85 -4.87
N LEU A 105 -8.19 5.70 -5.79
CA LEU A 105 -8.10 5.44 -7.22
C LEU A 105 -6.65 5.42 -7.68
N GLY A 106 -5.86 6.42 -7.28
CA GLY A 106 -4.44 6.51 -7.57
C GLY A 106 -3.65 5.34 -7.02
N ILE A 107 -3.93 4.92 -5.77
CA ILE A 107 -3.29 3.74 -5.15
C ILE A 107 -3.55 2.48 -5.96
N SER A 108 -4.82 2.25 -6.33
CA SER A 108 -5.21 1.07 -7.09
C SER A 108 -4.59 1.09 -8.49
N GLN A 109 -4.56 2.25 -9.16
CA GLN A 109 -3.91 2.44 -10.47
C GLN A 109 -2.41 2.17 -10.41
N LEU A 110 -1.72 2.67 -9.38
CA LEU A 110 -0.29 2.47 -9.16
C LEU A 110 0.05 0.99 -8.96
N ARG A 111 -0.78 0.25 -8.23
CA ARG A 111 -0.59 -1.19 -7.96
C ARG A 111 -0.76 -2.05 -9.20
N VAL A 112 -1.63 -1.66 -10.14
CA VAL A 112 -1.81 -2.36 -11.43
C VAL A 112 -0.90 -1.83 -12.54
N GLY A 113 0.09 -0.98 -12.20
CA GLY A 113 1.08 -0.45 -13.16
C GLY A 113 0.58 0.67 -14.06
N LYS A 114 -0.61 1.23 -13.81
CA LYS A 114 -1.13 2.40 -14.55
C LYS A 114 -0.55 3.70 -13.96
N ASN A 115 0.77 3.85 -14.03
CA ASN A 115 1.51 4.90 -13.34
C ASN A 115 1.08 6.33 -13.79
N ALA A 116 0.84 6.52 -15.08
CA ALA A 116 0.36 7.81 -15.61
C ALA A 116 -1.03 8.19 -15.08
N ASP A 117 -1.97 7.24 -15.08
CA ASP A 117 -3.32 7.46 -14.52
C ASP A 117 -3.25 7.73 -13.01
N ALA A 118 -2.37 7.03 -12.29
CA ALA A 118 -2.17 7.22 -10.86
C ALA A 118 -1.71 8.63 -10.52
N ILE A 119 -0.75 9.16 -11.28
CA ILE A 119 -0.26 10.55 -11.13
C ILE A 119 -1.42 11.53 -11.26
N VAL A 120 -2.25 11.40 -12.31
CA VAL A 120 -3.40 12.29 -12.54
C VAL A 120 -4.35 12.25 -11.34
N SER A 121 -4.70 11.06 -10.85
CA SER A 121 -5.61 10.93 -9.71
C SER A 121 -5.04 11.51 -8.43
N PHE A 122 -3.74 11.34 -8.16
CA PHE A 122 -3.10 11.91 -6.97
C PHE A 122 -2.95 13.44 -7.05
N GLU A 123 -2.59 13.99 -8.22
CA GLU A 123 -2.52 15.45 -8.42
C GLU A 123 -3.90 16.07 -8.25
N GLU A 124 -4.94 15.48 -8.83
CA GLU A 124 -6.33 15.93 -8.66
C GLU A 124 -6.78 15.84 -7.19
N ALA A 125 -6.33 14.81 -6.45
CA ALA A 125 -6.62 14.67 -5.02
C ALA A 125 -6.02 15.84 -4.21
N LEU A 126 -4.80 16.27 -4.54
CA LEU A 126 -4.15 17.43 -3.89
C LEU A 126 -4.87 18.74 -4.24
N GLU A 127 -5.29 18.92 -5.48
CA GLU A 127 -6.03 20.10 -5.96
C GLU A 127 -7.43 20.19 -5.35
N SER A 128 -8.05 19.06 -5.01
CA SER A 128 -9.41 18.97 -4.46
C SER A 128 -9.51 19.28 -2.95
N GLY A 129 -8.48 19.89 -2.36
CA GLY A 129 -8.53 20.40 -0.97
C GLY A 129 -8.33 19.32 0.10
N MET A 130 -7.43 18.36 -0.14
CA MET A 130 -7.06 17.35 0.84
C MET A 130 -6.52 17.97 2.15
N HIS A 131 -6.82 17.34 3.29
CA HIS A 131 -6.33 17.75 4.61
C HIS A 131 -4.78 17.70 4.67
N GLU A 132 -4.15 18.68 5.29
CA GLU A 132 -2.67 18.78 5.34
C GLU A 132 -2.00 17.51 5.90
N GLY A 133 -2.61 16.90 6.92
CA GLY A 133 -2.08 15.68 7.54
C GLY A 133 -1.98 14.48 6.59
N THR A 134 -2.80 14.41 5.54
CA THR A 134 -2.83 13.28 4.60
C THR A 134 -2.02 13.56 3.32
N LYS A 135 -1.62 14.81 3.06
CA LYS A 135 -0.86 15.18 1.85
C LYS A 135 0.50 14.49 1.79
N LYS A 136 1.15 14.30 2.93
CA LYS A 136 2.46 13.64 3.04
C LYS A 136 2.44 12.25 2.40
N GLY A 137 1.42 11.46 2.73
CA GLY A 137 1.17 10.15 2.14
C GLY A 137 1.00 10.18 0.63
N VAL A 138 0.29 11.18 0.12
CA VAL A 138 0.08 11.37 -1.32
C VAL A 138 1.38 11.79 -2.03
N TYR A 139 2.21 12.65 -1.42
CA TYR A 139 3.51 13.01 -1.97
C TYR A 139 4.43 11.81 -2.15
N SER A 140 4.49 10.90 -1.16
CA SER A 140 5.26 9.67 -1.30
C SER A 140 4.74 8.79 -2.45
N LYS A 141 3.42 8.68 -2.59
CA LYS A 141 2.77 7.89 -3.66
C LYS A 141 3.01 8.52 -5.05
N LEU A 142 2.99 9.85 -5.15
CA LEU A 142 3.38 10.59 -6.36
C LEU A 142 4.84 10.36 -6.72
N ALA A 143 5.75 10.43 -5.74
CA ALA A 143 7.16 10.16 -5.96
C ALA A 143 7.36 8.75 -6.54
N ALA A 144 6.70 7.73 -5.97
CA ALA A 144 6.73 6.37 -6.48
C ALA A 144 6.18 6.26 -7.91
N ALA A 145 5.04 6.89 -8.20
CA ALA A 145 4.41 6.85 -9.51
C ALA A 145 5.29 7.51 -10.59
N TYR A 146 5.86 8.68 -10.29
CA TYR A 146 6.79 9.37 -11.18
C TYR A 146 8.09 8.58 -11.40
N SER A 147 8.65 7.96 -10.36
CA SER A 147 9.83 7.10 -10.47
C SER A 147 9.58 5.90 -11.39
N LYS A 148 8.47 5.19 -11.21
CA LYS A 148 8.11 4.05 -12.08
C LYS A 148 7.91 4.52 -13.52
N LEU A 149 7.15 5.59 -13.72
CA LEU A 149 6.91 6.15 -15.05
C LEU A 149 8.19 6.64 -15.74
N ALA A 150 9.20 7.09 -14.99
CA ALA A 150 10.51 7.45 -15.54
C ALA A 150 11.29 6.25 -16.10
N SER A 151 10.97 5.04 -15.64
CA SER A 151 11.61 3.78 -16.03
C SER A 151 10.77 2.94 -17.03
N ASP A 152 9.50 3.28 -17.26
CA ASP A 152 8.54 2.52 -18.10
C ASP A 152 8.86 2.51 -19.63
N GLY A 153 9.99 3.04 -20.08
CA GLY A 153 10.35 3.21 -21.51
C GLY A 153 11.60 2.46 -21.99
N GLY A 154 12.23 1.63 -21.15
CA GLY A 154 13.51 0.97 -21.46
C GLY A 154 14.73 1.67 -20.84
N GLN A 155 15.93 1.41 -21.39
CA GLN A 155 17.23 1.67 -20.74
C GLN A 155 17.51 3.15 -20.37
N VAL A 156 16.80 4.13 -20.94
CA VAL A 156 17.03 5.55 -20.67
C VAL A 156 15.95 6.10 -19.77
N VAL A 157 16.36 6.50 -18.56
CA VAL A 157 15.49 7.11 -17.56
C VAL A 157 15.11 8.55 -17.96
N ASP A 158 13.81 8.86 -17.95
CA ASP A 158 13.31 10.23 -18.19
C ASP A 158 13.63 11.14 -17.00
N GLN A 159 14.63 12.00 -17.16
CA GLN A 159 15.13 12.89 -16.10
C GLN A 159 14.13 13.97 -15.67
N ASN A 160 13.18 14.36 -16.52
CA ASN A 160 12.14 15.31 -16.14
C ASN A 160 11.18 14.66 -15.13
N ARG A 161 10.84 13.39 -15.36
CA ARG A 161 10.01 12.61 -14.42
C ARG A 161 10.75 12.32 -13.12
N VAL A 162 12.05 12.01 -13.17
CA VAL A 162 12.87 11.84 -11.96
C VAL A 162 12.93 13.13 -11.14
N THR A 163 13.02 14.29 -11.79
CA THR A 163 13.00 15.59 -11.09
C THR A 163 11.68 15.84 -10.37
N LYS A 164 10.54 15.47 -10.99
CA LYS A 164 9.24 15.50 -10.30
C LYS A 164 9.17 14.50 -9.14
N ALA A 165 9.70 13.28 -9.32
CA ALA A 165 9.75 12.29 -8.26
C ALA A 165 10.53 12.81 -7.05
N GLU A 166 11.70 13.42 -7.28
CA GLU A 166 12.54 14.04 -6.23
C GLU A 166 11.80 15.15 -5.49
N MET A 167 11.14 16.04 -6.23
CA MET A 167 10.35 17.12 -5.64
C MET A 167 9.31 16.58 -4.66
N TYR A 168 8.52 15.58 -5.07
CA TYR A 168 7.49 15.00 -4.20
C TYR A 168 8.08 14.17 -3.05
N ALA A 169 9.15 13.40 -3.26
CA ALA A 169 9.81 12.68 -2.18
C ALA A 169 10.35 13.64 -1.10
N GLN A 170 10.91 14.78 -1.52
CA GLN A 170 11.37 15.81 -0.60
C GLN A 170 10.23 16.47 0.19
N MET A 171 9.04 16.60 -0.40
CA MET A 171 7.83 17.08 0.29
C MET A 171 7.25 16.03 1.25
N ALA A 172 7.46 14.74 0.99
CA ALA A 172 7.06 13.66 1.87
C ALA A 172 7.98 13.52 3.09
N VAL A 173 9.28 13.78 2.95
CA VAL A 173 10.24 13.72 4.06
C VAL A 173 10.02 14.87 5.03
N ASP A 174 9.85 14.57 6.32
CA ASP A 174 9.77 15.60 7.36
C ASP A 174 11.16 16.24 7.54
N ARG A 175 11.20 17.57 7.56
CA ARG A 175 12.45 18.33 7.79
C ARG A 175 13.05 18.05 9.17
N ASN A 176 12.24 17.59 10.13
CA ASN A 176 12.72 17.10 11.40
C ASN A 176 13.00 15.60 11.34
N ALA A 177 14.29 15.25 11.19
CA ALA A 177 14.76 13.87 11.05
C ALA A 177 14.27 12.92 12.17
N SER A 178 14.05 13.42 13.40
CA SER A 178 13.55 12.60 14.52
C SER A 178 12.09 12.14 14.37
N ARG A 179 11.33 12.76 13.45
CA ARG A 179 9.93 12.44 13.15
C ARG A 179 9.74 11.87 11.74
N SER A 180 10.79 11.84 10.94
CA SER A 180 10.70 11.33 9.58
C SER A 180 10.60 9.80 9.60
N ASP A 181 9.90 9.25 8.62
CA ASP A 181 9.80 7.81 8.44
C ASP A 181 11.03 7.34 7.64
N PRO A 182 11.79 6.34 8.11
CA PRO A 182 12.96 5.83 7.40
C PRO A 182 12.65 5.34 5.97
N THR A 183 11.43 4.88 5.69
CA THR A 183 11.03 4.45 4.33
C THR A 183 10.96 5.62 3.35
N LEU A 184 10.54 6.80 3.81
CA LEU A 184 10.51 8.01 2.99
C LEU A 184 11.92 8.51 2.67
N VAL A 185 12.84 8.38 3.62
CA VAL A 185 14.26 8.70 3.43
C VAL A 185 14.90 7.73 2.41
N ALA A 186 14.60 6.43 2.53
CA ALA A 186 15.05 5.41 1.57
C ALA A 186 14.42 5.59 0.17
N GLN A 187 13.17 6.05 0.09
CA GLN A 187 12.54 6.39 -1.18
C GLN A 187 13.28 7.54 -1.87
N LEU A 188 13.63 8.60 -1.12
CA LEU A 188 14.45 9.69 -1.65
C LEU A 188 15.83 9.18 -2.10
N ALA A 189 16.46 8.28 -1.34
CA ALA A 189 17.73 7.65 -1.71
C ALA A 189 17.62 6.93 -3.07
N THR A 190 16.55 6.16 -3.28
CA THR A 190 16.29 5.46 -4.54
C THR A 190 16.18 6.43 -5.72
N ILE A 191 15.54 7.59 -5.52
CA ILE A 191 15.46 8.64 -6.54
C ILE A 191 16.85 9.25 -6.82
N LYS A 192 17.69 9.41 -5.80
CA LYS A 192 19.09 9.85 -5.99
C LYS A 192 19.90 8.86 -6.82
N ILE A 193 19.68 7.54 -6.69
CA ILE A 193 20.26 6.54 -7.60
C ILE A 193 19.85 6.82 -9.05
N MET A 194 18.56 7.11 -9.31
CA MET A 194 18.06 7.40 -10.67
C MET A 194 18.68 8.66 -11.29
N LYS A 195 19.08 9.61 -10.44
CA LYS A 195 19.85 10.82 -10.82
C LYS A 195 21.36 10.58 -10.93
N LYS A 196 21.84 9.38 -10.61
CA LYS A 196 23.26 9.01 -10.47
C LYS A 196 24.00 9.82 -9.39
N ASP A 197 23.26 10.36 -8.43
CA ASP A 197 23.80 11.04 -7.25
C ASP A 197 24.05 9.99 -6.15
N TYR A 198 25.05 9.14 -6.39
CA TYR A 198 25.29 7.96 -5.57
C TYR A 198 25.80 8.29 -4.16
N ASP A 199 26.52 9.41 -4.00
CA ASP A 199 27.02 9.84 -2.69
C ASP A 199 25.87 10.24 -1.77
N GLU A 200 24.91 11.02 -2.27
CA GLU A 200 23.74 11.39 -1.49
C GLU A 200 22.81 10.19 -1.25
N ALA A 201 22.66 9.30 -2.23
CA ALA A 201 21.92 8.05 -2.04
C ALA A 201 22.50 7.20 -0.88
N ILE A 202 23.83 7.03 -0.83
CA ILE A 202 24.50 6.31 0.27
C ILE A 202 24.21 6.98 1.62
N ARG A 203 24.35 8.32 1.70
CA ARG A 203 24.06 9.08 2.92
C ARG A 203 22.62 8.90 3.40
N LEU A 204 21.66 8.91 2.49
CA LEU A 204 20.24 8.73 2.82
C LEU A 204 19.94 7.30 3.27
N PHE A 205 20.54 6.28 2.67
CA PHE A 205 20.41 4.91 3.18
C PHE A 205 21.05 4.74 4.56
N ASP A 206 22.21 5.35 4.81
CA ASP A 206 22.83 5.36 6.14
C ASP A 206 21.92 6.03 7.18
N GLN A 207 21.29 7.15 6.81
CA GLN A 207 20.31 7.82 7.65
C GLN A 207 19.09 6.93 7.91
N ALA A 208 18.53 6.27 6.88
CA ALA A 208 17.39 5.37 7.02
C ALA A 208 17.73 4.18 7.94
N LEU A 209 18.92 3.57 7.79
CA LEU A 209 19.42 2.51 8.66
C LEU A 209 19.57 2.97 10.12
N GLN A 210 20.12 4.17 10.35
CA GLN A 210 20.25 4.73 11.68
C GLN A 210 18.88 4.97 12.33
N MET A 211 17.92 5.52 11.58
CA MET A 211 16.56 5.76 12.04
C MET A 211 15.82 4.45 12.35
N ASN A 212 16.03 3.41 11.54
CA ASN A 212 15.37 2.11 11.66
C ASN A 212 15.54 1.47 13.06
N VAL A 213 16.74 1.62 13.66
CA VAL A 213 17.09 1.01 14.96
C VAL A 213 16.12 1.41 16.07
N SER A 214 15.68 2.67 16.09
CA SER A 214 14.84 3.24 17.15
C SER A 214 13.48 3.74 16.66
N TYR A 215 13.08 3.44 15.43
CA TYR A 215 11.82 3.94 14.89
C TYR A 215 10.62 3.31 15.64
N PRO A 216 9.76 4.13 16.27
CA PRO A 216 8.75 3.64 17.21
C PRO A 216 7.54 3.02 16.54
N HIS A 217 7.29 3.31 15.26
CA HIS A 217 6.10 2.82 14.54
C HIS A 217 6.26 1.40 13.96
N TRP A 218 7.44 0.80 14.09
CA TRP A 218 7.62 -0.61 13.78
C TRP A 218 6.85 -1.49 14.76
N GLN A 219 5.87 -2.22 14.23
CA GLN A 219 4.99 -3.07 15.03
C GLN A 219 5.67 -4.34 15.56
N SER A 220 6.86 -4.70 15.05
CA SER A 220 7.60 -5.87 15.49
C SER A 220 9.11 -5.75 15.24
N ALA A 221 9.90 -6.55 15.97
CA ALA A 221 11.33 -6.71 15.72
C ALA A 221 11.59 -7.36 14.34
N GLU A 222 10.64 -8.16 13.84
CA GLU A 222 10.71 -8.73 12.50
C GLU A 222 10.59 -7.64 11.43
N MET A 223 9.66 -6.70 11.57
CA MET A 223 9.53 -5.55 10.65
C MET A 223 10.82 -4.73 10.59
N ARG A 224 11.47 -4.51 11.74
CA ARG A 224 12.79 -3.85 11.78
C ARG A 224 13.83 -4.56 10.92
N LYS A 225 13.87 -5.90 10.97
CA LYS A 225 14.78 -6.70 10.13
C LYS A 225 14.42 -6.64 8.66
N VAL A 226 13.12 -6.65 8.32
CA VAL A 226 12.67 -6.46 6.92
C VAL A 226 13.21 -5.14 6.38
N MET A 227 12.98 -4.04 7.11
CA MET A 227 13.41 -2.70 6.71
C MET A 227 14.95 -2.57 6.67
N GLU A 228 15.65 -3.14 7.65
CA GLU A 228 17.11 -3.18 7.66
C GLU A 228 17.67 -3.89 6.42
N ALA A 229 17.10 -5.04 6.07
CA ALA A 229 17.49 -5.78 4.88
C ALA A 229 17.19 -4.99 3.59
N GLU A 230 16.04 -4.32 3.48
CA GLU A 230 15.70 -3.49 2.33
C GLU A 230 16.62 -2.27 2.17
N PHE A 231 16.92 -1.56 3.25
CA PHE A 231 17.82 -0.39 3.20
C PHE A 231 19.26 -0.82 2.90
N THR A 232 19.74 -1.92 3.48
CA THR A 232 21.06 -2.51 3.18
C THR A 232 21.14 -2.96 1.73
N MET A 233 20.07 -3.57 1.18
CA MET A 233 19.99 -3.92 -0.24
C MET A 233 20.11 -2.67 -1.13
N GLY A 234 19.33 -1.62 -0.86
CA GLY A 234 19.37 -0.37 -1.62
C GLY A 234 20.74 0.32 -1.57
N LYS A 235 21.39 0.32 -0.41
CA LYS A 235 22.77 0.79 -0.25
C LYS A 235 23.76 -0.04 -1.07
N GLY A 236 23.63 -1.38 -1.05
CA GLY A 236 24.45 -2.28 -1.86
C GLY A 236 24.31 -2.04 -3.36
N GLN A 237 23.08 -1.89 -3.86
CA GLN A 237 22.81 -1.51 -5.26
C GLN A 237 23.45 -0.16 -5.60
N THR A 238 23.43 0.80 -4.67
CA THR A 238 24.04 2.12 -4.85
C THR A 238 25.56 2.03 -5.00
N TYR A 239 26.26 1.32 -4.12
CA TYR A 239 27.71 1.10 -4.23
C TYR A 239 28.07 0.40 -5.53
N TYR A 240 27.31 -0.63 -5.90
CA TYR A 240 27.52 -1.36 -7.15
C TYR A 240 27.40 -0.44 -8.37
N ASN A 241 26.34 0.37 -8.42
CA ASN A 241 26.08 1.32 -9.52
C ASN A 241 27.08 2.49 -9.56
N LYS A 242 27.64 2.87 -8.40
CA LYS A 242 28.73 3.85 -8.29
C LYS A 242 30.06 3.32 -8.85
N GLY A 243 30.22 2.00 -8.92
CA GLY A 243 31.40 1.32 -9.45
C GLY A 243 32.19 0.51 -8.42
N ASP A 244 31.86 0.62 -7.13
CA ASP A 244 32.43 -0.25 -6.08
C ASP A 244 31.64 -1.56 -6.01
N LYS A 245 31.90 -2.41 -7.01
CA LYS A 245 31.17 -3.66 -7.19
C LYS A 245 31.34 -4.62 -6.01
N ALA A 246 32.55 -4.68 -5.45
CA ALA A 246 32.86 -5.59 -4.36
C ALA A 246 32.10 -5.21 -3.08
N GLN A 247 32.11 -3.92 -2.71
CA GLN A 247 31.34 -3.44 -1.56
C GLN A 247 29.83 -3.57 -1.81
N GLY A 248 29.37 -3.25 -3.01
CA GLY A 248 27.97 -3.37 -3.38
C GLY A 248 27.44 -4.80 -3.28
N GLU A 249 28.16 -5.78 -3.83
CA GLU A 249 27.80 -7.20 -3.73
C GLU A 249 27.84 -7.72 -2.29
N ALA A 250 28.85 -7.33 -1.50
CA ALA A 250 28.94 -7.70 -0.09
C ALA A 250 27.71 -7.23 0.70
N LEU A 251 27.29 -5.98 0.53
CA LEU A 251 26.10 -5.42 1.18
C LEU A 251 24.81 -6.11 0.70
N MET A 252 24.67 -6.40 -0.60
CA MET A 252 23.49 -7.13 -1.10
C MET A 252 23.42 -8.56 -0.54
N ASN A 253 24.56 -9.22 -0.32
CA ASN A 253 24.62 -10.51 0.36
C ASN A 253 24.28 -10.40 1.85
N GLU A 254 24.76 -9.36 2.53
CA GLU A 254 24.40 -9.06 3.92
C GLU A 254 22.88 -8.86 4.09
N ALA A 255 22.24 -8.11 3.18
CA ALA A 255 20.79 -7.93 3.17
C ALA A 255 20.03 -9.26 3.10
N ILE A 256 20.50 -10.22 2.29
CA ILE A 256 19.91 -11.57 2.20
C ILE A 256 20.04 -12.31 3.54
N GLU A 257 21.14 -12.14 4.28
CA GLU A 257 21.31 -12.78 5.60
C GLU A 257 20.44 -12.12 6.69
N ILE A 258 20.22 -10.81 6.62
CA ILE A 258 19.36 -10.07 7.57
C ILE A 258 17.88 -10.45 7.39
N ALA A 259 17.44 -10.70 6.16
CA ALA A 259 16.05 -10.97 5.81
C ALA A 259 15.44 -12.09 6.66
N PRO A 260 14.33 -11.83 7.39
CA PRO A 260 13.84 -12.76 8.41
C PRO A 260 13.09 -13.97 7.84
N THR A 261 12.72 -13.98 6.56
CA THR A 261 11.94 -15.05 5.93
C THR A 261 12.57 -15.52 4.63
N GLU A 262 12.43 -16.80 4.29
CA GLU A 262 12.93 -17.35 3.01
C GLU A 262 12.26 -16.71 1.78
N THR A 263 11.01 -16.25 1.93
CA THR A 263 10.31 -15.48 0.89
C THR A 263 11.06 -14.18 0.61
N LEU A 264 11.41 -13.42 1.64
CA LEU A 264 12.15 -12.16 1.46
C LEU A 264 13.57 -12.41 0.93
N LYS A 265 14.26 -13.45 1.41
CA LYS A 265 15.57 -13.86 0.87
C LYS A 265 15.51 -14.17 -0.62
N THR A 266 14.46 -14.84 -1.06
CA THR A 266 14.25 -15.16 -2.49
C THR A 266 14.10 -13.89 -3.32
N VAL A 267 13.29 -12.93 -2.83
CA VAL A 267 13.15 -11.60 -3.46
C VAL A 267 14.49 -10.87 -3.54
N MET A 268 15.25 -10.85 -2.45
CA MET A 268 16.53 -10.15 -2.37
C MET A 268 17.61 -10.76 -3.26
N ARG A 269 17.66 -12.10 -3.38
CA ARG A 269 18.52 -12.78 -4.36
C ARG A 269 18.17 -12.35 -5.78
N ALA A 270 16.89 -12.28 -6.13
CA ALA A 270 16.48 -11.82 -7.46
C ALA A 270 16.88 -10.35 -7.72
N ILE A 271 16.75 -9.47 -6.74
CA ILE A 271 17.20 -8.06 -6.84
C ILE A 271 18.71 -7.98 -7.03
N ARG A 272 19.50 -8.71 -6.23
CA ARG A 272 20.96 -8.78 -6.36
C ARG A 272 21.36 -9.29 -7.75
N ASP A 273 20.79 -10.42 -8.16
CA ASP A 273 21.16 -11.08 -9.42
C ASP A 273 20.84 -10.19 -10.63
N THR A 274 19.69 -9.50 -10.61
CA THR A 274 19.35 -8.52 -11.65
C THR A 274 20.20 -7.25 -11.63
N THR A 275 20.71 -6.86 -10.47
CA THR A 275 21.65 -5.74 -10.34
C THR A 275 23.03 -6.10 -10.91
N ILE A 276 23.53 -7.30 -10.62
CA ILE A 276 24.85 -7.77 -11.06
C ILE A 276 24.82 -8.14 -12.54
N THR A 277 23.80 -8.89 -12.96
CA THR A 277 23.60 -9.40 -14.31
C THR A 277 22.21 -8.98 -14.79
N PRO A 278 22.09 -7.88 -15.57
CA PRO A 278 20.80 -7.44 -16.07
C PRO A 278 20.17 -8.47 -17.03
N THR A 279 19.32 -9.35 -16.51
CA THR A 279 18.43 -10.18 -17.34
C THR A 279 17.27 -9.35 -17.87
N SER A 280 16.72 -9.71 -19.03
CA SER A 280 15.45 -9.11 -19.51
C SER A 280 14.38 -9.20 -18.41
N ILE A 281 13.68 -8.09 -18.18
CA ILE A 281 12.58 -7.94 -17.20
C ILE A 281 11.51 -9.03 -17.41
N ASP A 282 11.34 -9.52 -18.64
CA ASP A 282 10.38 -10.56 -19.03
C ASP A 282 10.61 -11.93 -18.36
N LYS A 283 11.73 -12.12 -17.66
CA LYS A 283 12.07 -13.37 -16.95
C LYS A 283 12.02 -13.26 -15.42
N MET A 284 11.65 -12.09 -14.88
CA MET A 284 11.53 -11.94 -13.43
C MET A 284 10.26 -12.64 -12.93
N PRO A 285 10.32 -13.44 -11.84
CA PRO A 285 9.13 -14.00 -11.22
C PRO A 285 8.16 -12.89 -10.81
N GLU A 286 6.87 -13.15 -11.00
CA GLU A 286 5.72 -12.27 -10.68
C GLU A 286 5.68 -11.81 -9.20
N VAL A 287 6.56 -12.36 -8.36
CA VAL A 287 6.72 -12.12 -6.91
C VAL A 287 7.05 -10.67 -6.56
N LEU A 288 7.52 -9.85 -7.52
CA LEU A 288 7.94 -8.46 -7.31
C LEU A 288 6.81 -7.42 -7.43
N SER A 289 5.55 -7.85 -7.46
CA SER A 289 4.40 -6.96 -7.60
C SER A 289 4.21 -6.07 -6.35
N VAL A 290 4.98 -5.00 -6.27
CA VAL A 290 4.85 -3.81 -5.40
C VAL A 290 4.73 -4.14 -3.89
N PRO A 291 5.67 -3.68 -3.03
CA PRO A 291 5.52 -3.87 -1.59
C PRO A 291 4.12 -3.43 -1.13
N TYR A 292 3.50 -4.23 -0.27
CA TYR A 292 2.20 -3.92 0.31
C TYR A 292 2.33 -2.61 1.08
N VAL A 293 1.69 -1.55 0.58
CA VAL A 293 1.52 -0.27 1.27
C VAL A 293 0.11 -0.27 1.86
N PRO A 294 -0.07 -0.53 3.17
CA PRO A 294 -1.37 -0.44 3.83
C PRO A 294 -1.95 0.98 3.71
N LEU A 295 -3.27 1.09 3.61
CA LEU A 295 -3.97 2.38 3.78
C LEU A 295 -3.75 3.03 5.15
N ASP A 296 -3.36 2.24 6.16
CA ASP A 296 -3.16 2.67 7.54
C ASP A 296 -1.89 3.50 7.78
N GLU A 297 -1.05 3.72 6.77
CA GLU A 297 0.18 4.53 6.95
C GLU A 297 -0.10 6.04 7.15
N ASP A 298 -1.35 6.50 6.96
CA ASP A 298 -1.71 7.93 7.00
C ASP A 298 -3.06 8.26 7.69
N VAL A 299 -3.58 7.41 8.60
CA VAL A 299 -4.81 7.70 9.39
C VAL A 299 -4.50 8.09 10.83
#